data_AF-A0A1J3DTI7-F1
#
_entry.id   AF-A0A1J3DTI7-F1
#
_cell.length_a   1.000
_cell.length_b   1.000
_cell.length_c   1.000
_cell.angle_alpha   90.00
_cell.angle_beta   90.00
_cell.angle_gamma   90.00
#
_symmetry.space_group_name_H-M   'P 1'
#
loop_
_entity.id
_entity.type
_entity.pdbx_description
1 polymer ?
#
loop_
_entity_poly.entity_id
_entity_poly.type
_entity_poly.pdbx_seq_one_letter_code
_entity_poly.pdbx_strand_id
1 'polypeptide(L)'
;GDPILRVKPLVDNFEFGIQLLSEKSLINISTDGYLKMHAMVEQMGRQIVRQERPQDQLILWDPREVCRVLAYKSGTEKIQCLTLHICEMSRELAISCNNIGPMYNLKILKLYKHFDDKESTLRLVSEDHSYLPNLELKLLHWDAYPLTVLPFDLHVECLVEVNLRYSNLESLWDGTPDLRNLRKLDRDRLYESGGIVHGRLHEAATV
;
A
#
# COMPACT_ATOMS: atom_id res chain seq x y z
N GLY A 1 -3.09 -13.97 9.55
CA GLY A 1 -1.75 -14.11 8.96
C GLY A 1 -1.86 -13.90 7.47
N ASP A 2 -0.78 -13.53 6.82
CA ASP A 2 -0.75 -13.33 5.37
C ASP A 2 -0.16 -14.55 4.65
N PRO A 3 -0.66 -14.93 3.45
CA PRO A 3 -0.05 -16.00 2.67
C PRO A 3 1.41 -15.69 2.35
N ILE A 4 2.32 -16.63 2.58
CA ILE A 4 3.76 -16.41 2.38
C ILE A 4 4.09 -16.05 0.92
N LEU A 5 3.35 -16.65 -0.02
CA LEU A 5 3.50 -16.42 -1.46
C LEU A 5 3.14 -14.99 -1.88
N ARG A 6 2.27 -14.32 -1.10
CA ARG A 6 1.89 -12.92 -1.29
C ARG A 6 2.95 -11.99 -0.71
N VAL A 7 3.48 -12.29 0.48
CA VAL A 7 4.43 -11.41 1.19
C VAL A 7 5.83 -11.48 0.59
N LYS A 8 6.27 -12.66 0.17
CA LYS A 8 7.61 -12.91 -0.39
C LYS A 8 8.10 -11.88 -1.42
N PRO A 9 7.33 -11.54 -2.48
CA PRO A 9 7.77 -10.57 -3.48
C PRO A 9 7.79 -9.11 -2.98
N LEU A 10 7.15 -8.80 -1.86
CA LEU A 10 7.05 -7.43 -1.34
C LEU A 10 8.24 -7.01 -0.48
N VAL A 11 9.01 -7.97 0.05
CA VAL A 11 10.04 -7.73 1.06
C VAL A 11 11.41 -8.10 0.51
N ASP A 12 12.37 -7.18 0.60
CA ASP A 12 13.76 -7.46 0.23
C ASP A 12 14.42 -8.39 1.25
N ASN A 13 15.30 -9.29 0.79
CA ASN A 13 15.97 -10.30 1.62
C ASN A 13 15.01 -11.22 2.41
N PHE A 14 13.82 -11.48 1.86
CA PHE A 14 12.73 -12.22 2.50
C PHE A 14 13.18 -13.55 3.12
N GLU A 15 13.90 -14.40 2.38
CA GLU A 15 14.27 -15.75 2.83
C GLU A 15 15.13 -15.72 4.11
N PHE A 16 16.16 -14.86 4.11
CA PHE A 16 17.04 -14.72 5.27
C PHE A 16 16.30 -14.13 6.48
N GLY A 17 15.49 -13.09 6.26
CA GLY A 17 14.73 -12.44 7.33
C GLY A 17 13.71 -13.39 7.97
N ILE A 18 12.95 -14.13 7.16
CA ILE A 18 11.96 -15.09 7.65
C ILE A 18 12.62 -16.25 8.38
N GLN A 19 13.72 -16.79 7.86
CA GLN A 19 14.46 -17.84 8.54
C GLN A 19 14.92 -17.38 9.94
N LEU A 20 15.56 -16.21 10.03
CA LEU A 20 16.06 -15.67 11.30
C LEU A 20 14.93 -15.42 12.32
N LEU A 21 13.81 -14.85 11.86
CA LEU A 21 12.67 -14.59 12.73
C LEU A 21 12.00 -15.90 13.19
N SER A 22 11.96 -16.92 12.35
CA SER A 22 11.45 -18.25 12.68
C SER A 22 12.34 -18.97 13.69
N GLU A 23 13.67 -18.94 13.51
CA GLU A 23 14.64 -19.52 14.45
C GLU A 23 14.52 -18.87 15.85
N LYS A 24 14.17 -17.59 15.91
CA LYS A 24 13.90 -16.85 17.15
C LYS A 24 12.48 -17.03 17.69
N SER A 25 11.65 -17.85 17.06
CA SER A 25 10.24 -18.07 17.44
C SER A 25 9.39 -16.78 17.48
N LEU A 26 9.77 -15.76 16.71
CA LEU A 26 9.06 -14.48 16.63
C LEU A 26 7.88 -14.54 15.64
N ILE A 27 8.00 -15.43 14.65
CA ILE A 27 6.97 -15.73 13.66
C ILE A 27 6.80 -17.24 13.55
N ASN A 28 5.68 -17.67 12.96
CA ASN A 28 5.42 -19.05 12.59
C ASN A 28 4.82 -19.08 11.19
N ILE A 29 5.20 -20.06 10.38
CA ILE A 29 4.54 -20.35 9.10
C ILE A 29 3.67 -21.59 9.34
N SER A 30 2.35 -21.42 9.28
CA SER A 30 1.45 -22.57 9.44
C SER A 30 1.50 -23.50 8.24
N THR A 31 1.02 -24.73 8.41
CA THR A 31 1.04 -25.78 7.40
C THR A 31 0.27 -25.44 6.12
N ASP A 32 -0.68 -24.50 6.21
CA ASP A 32 -1.43 -23.91 5.11
C ASP A 32 -0.68 -22.76 4.40
N GLY A 33 0.58 -22.49 4.77
CA GLY A 33 1.44 -21.50 4.12
C GLY A 33 1.23 -20.06 4.58
N TYR A 34 0.63 -19.84 5.75
CA TYR A 34 0.38 -18.50 6.29
C TYR A 34 1.42 -18.07 7.31
N LEU A 35 1.97 -16.87 7.11
CA LEU A 35 2.82 -16.20 8.07
C LEU A 35 1.97 -15.66 9.23
N LYS A 36 2.30 -16.07 10.46
CA LYS A 36 1.66 -15.66 11.70
C LYS A 36 2.69 -15.03 12.62
N MET A 37 2.35 -13.88 13.19
CA MET A 37 3.11 -13.21 14.25
C MET A 37 2.23 -13.14 15.49
N HIS A 38 2.79 -13.39 16.66
CA HIS A 38 2.05 -13.26 17.90
C HIS A 38 1.80 -11.77 18.21
N ALA A 39 0.63 -11.42 18.74
CA ALA A 39 0.25 -10.03 19.00
C ALA A 39 1.26 -9.27 19.89
N MET A 40 1.89 -9.95 20.86
CA MET A 40 2.93 -9.33 21.69
C MET A 40 4.22 -9.02 20.92
N VAL A 41 4.60 -9.85 19.95
CA VAL A 41 5.76 -9.60 19.07
C VAL A 41 5.45 -8.42 18.15
N GLU A 42 4.23 -8.38 17.60
CA GLU A 42 3.76 -7.26 16.80
C GLU A 42 3.77 -5.96 17.62
N GLN A 43 3.24 -5.98 18.85
CA GLN A 43 3.24 -4.84 19.76
C GLN A 43 4.66 -4.38 20.09
N MET A 44 5.58 -5.31 20.32
CA MET A 44 6.99 -5.00 20.57
C MET A 44 7.64 -4.34 19.34
N GLY A 45 7.43 -4.90 18.14
CA GLY A 45 7.93 -4.32 16.89
C GLY A 45 7.39 -2.90 16.67
N ARG A 46 6.08 -2.70 16.90
CA ARG A 46 5.45 -1.37 16.84
C ARG A 46 6.08 -0.39 17.85
N GLN A 47 6.42 -0.87 19.04
CA GLN A 47 7.04 -0.03 20.07
C GLN A 47 8.49 0.34 19.71
N ILE A 48 9.24 -0.55 19.08
CA ILE A 48 10.61 -0.28 18.61
C ILE A 48 10.60 0.87 17.59
N VAL A 49 9.77 0.79 16.55
CA VAL A 49 9.66 1.86 15.54
C VAL A 49 9.20 3.18 16.15
N ARG A 50 8.30 3.16 17.14
CA ARG A 50 7.88 4.37 17.86
C ARG A 50 9.01 5.04 18.66
N GLN A 51 10.02 4.28 19.07
CA GLN A 51 11.19 4.79 19.79
C GLN A 51 12.30 5.25 18.83
N GLU A 52 12.23 4.92 17.55
CA GLU A 52 13.14 5.44 16.53
C GLU A 52 12.95 6.95 16.36
N ARG A 53 14.02 7.61 15.90
CA ARG A 53 13.93 9.01 15.51
C ARG A 53 13.02 9.12 14.28
N PRO A 54 12.20 10.18 14.15
CA PRO A 54 11.32 10.34 12.99
C PRO A 54 12.03 10.23 11.63
N GLN A 55 13.30 10.65 11.54
CA GLN A 55 14.09 10.54 10.30
C GLN A 55 14.64 9.13 10.01
N ASP A 56 14.62 8.25 11.02
CA ASP A 56 15.12 6.88 10.94
C ASP A 56 14.02 5.85 10.68
N GLN A 57 12.74 6.26 10.75
CA GLN A 57 11.60 5.37 10.58
C GLN A 57 11.46 4.88 9.13
N LEU A 58 11.41 3.56 8.97
CA LEU A 58 11.14 2.91 7.67
C LEU A 58 9.65 2.69 7.41
N ILE A 59 8.83 2.65 8.46
CA ILE A 59 7.42 2.27 8.39
C ILE A 59 6.58 3.29 9.16
N LEU A 60 5.53 3.80 8.52
CA LEU A 60 4.61 4.78 9.07
C LEU A 60 3.19 4.24 9.04
N TRP A 61 2.56 4.10 10.21
CA TRP A 61 1.18 3.63 10.32
C TRP A 61 0.30 4.37 11.31
N ASP A 62 0.88 5.12 12.26
CA ASP A 62 0.07 5.89 13.21
C ASP A 62 -0.56 7.08 12.48
N PRO A 63 -1.90 7.21 12.48
CA PRO A 63 -2.56 8.22 11.67
C PRO A 63 -2.11 9.66 11.99
N ARG A 64 -1.74 9.96 13.24
CA ARG A 64 -1.26 11.30 13.62
C ARG A 64 0.13 11.56 13.05
N GLU A 65 0.99 10.55 13.09
CA GLU A 65 2.35 10.63 12.55
C GLU A 65 2.31 10.73 11.01
N VAL A 66 1.41 9.97 10.35
CA VAL A 66 1.14 10.08 8.91
C VAL A 66 0.75 11.50 8.53
N CYS A 67 -0.25 12.08 9.19
CA CYS A 67 -0.67 13.46 8.95
C CYS A 67 0.48 14.45 9.13
N ARG A 68 1.29 14.30 10.18
CA ARG A 68 2.43 15.17 10.46
C ARG A 68 3.48 15.08 9.35
N VAL A 69 3.87 13.88 8.94
CA VAL A 69 4.88 13.67 7.89
C VAL A 69 4.38 14.22 6.55
N LEU A 70 3.12 13.96 6.18
CA LEU A 70 2.54 14.48 4.93
C LEU A 70 2.47 16.02 4.92
N ALA A 71 2.16 16.65 6.06
CA ALA A 71 2.06 18.10 6.19
C ALA A 71 3.43 18.80 6.13
N TYR A 72 4.42 18.30 6.86
CA TYR A 72 5.74 18.94 6.98
C TYR A 72 6.78 18.43 5.98
N LYS A 73 6.52 17.28 5.32
CA LYS A 73 7.40 16.65 4.33
C LYS A 73 8.82 16.40 4.86
N SER A 74 8.94 16.19 6.17
CA SER A 74 10.20 15.98 6.88
C SER A 74 10.31 14.53 7.35
N GLY A 75 11.53 13.98 7.29
CA GLY A 75 11.78 12.58 7.63
C GLY A 75 11.21 11.58 6.60
N THR A 76 10.96 12.00 5.36
CA THR A 76 10.39 11.14 4.30
C THR A 76 11.42 10.24 3.63
N GLU A 77 12.70 10.57 3.77
CA GLU A 77 13.81 9.96 3.01
C GLU A 77 13.91 8.45 3.20
N LYS A 78 13.73 7.95 4.43
CA LYS A 78 13.88 6.52 4.73
C LYS A 78 12.58 5.73 4.69
N ILE A 79 11.44 6.40 4.54
CA ILE A 79 10.13 5.75 4.59
C ILE A 79 9.99 4.80 3.39
N GLN A 80 9.82 3.51 3.70
CA GLN A 80 9.58 2.45 2.73
C GLN A 80 8.14 1.96 2.74
N CYS A 81 7.44 2.12 3.85
CA CYS A 81 6.05 1.71 3.99
C CYS A 81 5.20 2.81 4.64
N LEU A 82 4.14 3.22 3.96
CA LEU A 82 3.12 4.11 4.49
C LEU A 82 1.79 3.37 4.47
N THR A 83 1.19 3.20 5.64
CA THR A 83 -0.11 2.57 5.82
C THR A 83 -1.02 3.50 6.61
N LEU A 84 -2.20 3.82 6.09
CA LEU A 84 -3.17 4.66 6.77
C LEU A 84 -4.53 3.98 6.70
N HIS A 85 -5.06 3.64 7.88
CA HIS A 85 -6.46 3.26 8.01
C HIS A 85 -7.30 4.54 8.08
N ILE A 86 -7.94 4.91 6.97
CA ILE A 86 -8.65 6.18 6.79
C ILE A 86 -9.74 6.37 7.86
N CYS A 87 -10.44 5.29 8.25
CA CYS A 87 -11.46 5.36 9.30
C CYS A 87 -10.91 5.66 10.72
N GLU A 88 -9.59 5.56 10.94
CA GLU A 88 -8.97 5.95 12.22
C GLU A 88 -8.71 7.47 12.29
N MET A 89 -8.99 8.20 11.20
CA MET A 89 -8.83 9.65 11.16
C MET A 89 -10.02 10.37 11.78
N SER A 90 -9.72 11.29 12.69
CA SER A 90 -10.73 12.13 13.35
C SER A 90 -11.18 13.32 12.50
N ARG A 91 -10.48 13.63 11.41
CA ARG A 91 -10.73 14.75 10.52
C ARG A 91 -10.40 14.38 9.08
N GLU A 92 -11.00 15.10 8.16
CA GLU A 92 -10.64 14.98 6.74
C GLU A 92 -9.17 15.34 6.52
N LEU A 93 -8.51 14.58 5.64
CA LEU A 93 -7.13 14.78 5.24
C LEU A 93 -7.10 15.06 3.74
N ALA A 94 -6.65 16.27 3.40
CA ALA A 94 -6.31 16.63 2.03
C ALA A 94 -4.88 16.16 1.75
N ILE A 95 -4.72 15.27 0.77
CA ILE A 95 -3.41 14.84 0.26
C ILE A 95 -3.31 15.33 -1.17
N SER A 96 -2.16 15.87 -1.56
CA SER A 96 -1.77 16.01 -2.96
C SER A 96 -0.56 15.14 -3.27
N CYS A 97 -0.29 14.91 -4.54
CA CYS A 97 0.92 14.25 -5.00
C CYS A 97 2.19 14.88 -4.41
N ASN A 98 2.19 16.20 -4.17
CA ASN A 98 3.30 16.91 -3.56
C ASN A 98 3.56 16.54 -2.09
N ASN A 99 2.63 15.88 -1.40
CA ASN A 99 2.86 15.36 -0.04
C ASN A 99 3.59 14.01 -0.03
N ILE A 100 3.34 13.15 -1.02
CA ILE A 100 3.94 11.81 -1.12
C ILE A 100 5.25 11.85 -1.91
N GLY A 101 5.42 12.80 -2.84
CA GLY A 101 6.59 12.88 -3.74
C GLY A 101 7.97 12.85 -3.07
N PRO A 102 8.16 13.48 -1.89
CA PRO A 102 9.43 13.39 -1.16
C PRO A 102 9.78 12.00 -0.58
N MET A 103 8.90 11.00 -0.68
CA MET A 103 9.10 9.63 -0.18
C MET A 103 9.66 8.71 -1.29
N TYR A 104 10.79 9.05 -1.88
CA TYR A 104 11.35 8.34 -3.04
C TYR A 104 11.75 6.87 -2.77
N ASN A 105 11.92 6.47 -1.50
CA ASN A 105 12.17 5.08 -1.10
C ASN A 105 10.89 4.28 -0.82
N LEU A 106 9.71 4.87 -1.01
CA LEU A 106 8.44 4.22 -0.72
C LEU A 106 8.24 3.00 -1.63
N LYS A 107 8.04 1.83 -1.02
CA LYS A 107 7.74 0.56 -1.69
C LYS A 107 6.30 0.11 -1.46
N ILE A 108 5.69 0.50 -0.34
CA ILE A 108 4.34 0.10 0.03
C ILE A 108 3.53 1.34 0.40
N LEU A 109 2.46 1.59 -0.35
CA LEU A 109 1.48 2.62 -0.04
C LEU A 109 0.11 1.94 0.17
N LYS A 110 -0.44 2.09 1.38
CA LYS A 110 -1.77 1.58 1.73
C LYS A 110 -2.63 2.68 2.34
N LEU A 111 -3.62 3.17 1.62
CA LEU A 111 -4.63 4.10 2.10
C LEU A 111 -5.97 3.38 2.02
N TYR A 112 -6.45 2.85 3.14
CA TYR A 112 -7.54 1.89 3.15
C TYR A 112 -8.56 2.15 4.25
N LYS A 113 -9.76 1.61 4.07
CA LYS A 113 -10.89 1.74 4.99
C LYS A 113 -11.56 0.39 5.24
N HIS A 114 -12.53 0.39 6.14
CA HIS A 114 -13.42 -0.74 6.35
C HIS A 114 -14.13 -1.10 5.04
N PHE A 115 -14.40 -2.39 4.84
CA PHE A 115 -14.99 -2.89 3.59
C PHE A 115 -16.36 -2.26 3.29
N ASP A 116 -17.16 -2.02 4.33
CA ASP A 116 -18.53 -1.49 4.23
C ASP A 116 -18.60 0.04 4.18
N ASP A 117 -17.47 0.73 4.45
CA ASP A 117 -17.43 2.18 4.47
C ASP A 117 -17.30 2.70 3.03
N LYS A 118 -18.31 3.43 2.56
CA LYS A 118 -18.35 4.01 1.21
C LYS A 118 -17.81 5.43 1.16
N GLU A 119 -17.82 6.13 2.28
CA GLU A 119 -17.29 7.49 2.35
C GLU A 119 -15.77 7.46 2.55
N SER A 120 -15.09 8.54 2.18
CA SER A 120 -13.67 8.69 2.40
C SER A 120 -13.43 10.05 3.01
N THR A 121 -12.81 10.08 4.19
CA THR A 121 -12.30 11.31 4.80
C THR A 121 -11.01 11.78 4.11
N LEU A 122 -10.46 10.97 3.20
CA LEU A 122 -9.32 11.31 2.38
C LEU A 122 -9.79 12.03 1.10
N ARG A 123 -9.27 13.24 0.88
CA ARG A 123 -9.48 14.00 -0.36
C ARG A 123 -8.15 14.13 -1.09
N LEU A 124 -8.11 13.70 -2.35
CA LEU A 124 -6.97 13.94 -3.22
C LEU A 124 -7.15 15.30 -3.89
N VAL A 125 -6.30 16.26 -3.54
CA VAL A 125 -6.25 17.58 -4.17
C VAL A 125 -5.30 17.48 -5.36
N SER A 126 -5.88 17.53 -6.56
CA SER A 126 -5.09 17.64 -7.78
C SER A 126 -4.62 19.07 -7.95
N GLU A 127 -3.32 19.31 -7.86
CA GLU A 127 -2.70 20.50 -8.43
C GLU A 127 -2.31 20.15 -9.87
N ASP A 128 -2.73 20.94 -10.86
CA ASP A 128 -2.78 20.61 -12.31
C ASP A 128 -1.49 20.09 -12.97
N HIS A 129 -0.36 20.00 -12.25
CA HIS A 129 0.92 19.48 -12.75
C HIS A 129 1.66 18.58 -11.74
N SER A 130 1.00 18.12 -10.68
CA SER A 130 1.62 17.33 -9.62
C SER A 130 1.60 15.83 -9.96
N TYR A 131 2.46 15.42 -10.88
CA TYR A 131 2.78 14.00 -11.02
C TYR A 131 3.69 13.58 -9.87
N LEU A 132 3.43 12.40 -9.31
CA LEU A 132 4.35 11.81 -8.34
C LEU A 132 5.60 11.33 -9.08
N PRO A 133 6.80 11.77 -8.67
CA PRO A 133 8.01 11.40 -9.38
C PRO A 133 8.39 9.94 -9.09
N ASN A 134 8.53 9.16 -10.16
CA ASN A 134 9.37 7.96 -10.30
C ASN A 134 9.45 7.01 -9.09
N LEU A 135 8.31 6.63 -8.51
CA LEU A 135 8.27 5.73 -7.36
C LEU A 135 8.36 4.27 -7.81
N GLU A 136 9.25 3.52 -7.17
CA GLU A 136 9.39 2.07 -7.35
C GLU A 136 8.48 1.31 -6.37
N LEU A 137 7.17 1.59 -6.42
CA LEU A 137 6.19 0.91 -5.58
C LEU A 137 6.11 -0.58 -5.93
N LYS A 138 6.12 -1.43 -4.89
CA LYS A 138 5.77 -2.85 -4.97
C LYS A 138 4.30 -3.09 -4.66
N LEU A 139 3.71 -2.30 -3.76
CA LEU A 139 2.29 -2.41 -3.42
C LEU A 139 1.63 -1.05 -3.38
N LEU A 140 0.57 -0.91 -4.19
CA LEU A 140 -0.35 0.22 -4.15
C LEU A 140 -1.74 -0.27 -3.73
N HIS A 141 -2.18 0.11 -2.55
CA HIS A 141 -3.54 -0.10 -2.07
C HIS A 141 -4.15 1.25 -1.76
N TRP A 142 -5.16 1.66 -2.52
CA TRP A 142 -5.87 2.93 -2.31
C TRP A 142 -7.37 2.75 -2.51
N ASP A 143 -8.12 2.77 -1.41
CA ASP A 143 -9.58 2.64 -1.42
C ASP A 143 -10.26 3.93 -1.79
N ALA A 144 -11.37 3.84 -2.52
CA ALA A 144 -12.14 4.99 -2.96
C ALA A 144 -11.26 6.04 -3.66
N TYR A 145 -10.30 5.54 -4.46
CA TYR A 145 -9.38 6.39 -5.21
C TYR A 145 -10.18 7.37 -6.08
N PRO A 146 -10.03 8.69 -5.87
CA PRO A 146 -11.01 9.67 -6.34
C PRO A 146 -10.83 10.08 -7.81
N LEU A 147 -9.64 9.91 -8.39
CA LEU A 147 -9.33 10.32 -9.76
C LEU A 147 -9.63 9.22 -10.77
N THR A 148 -9.89 9.64 -12.01
CA THR A 148 -10.14 8.75 -13.16
C THR A 148 -8.86 8.21 -13.78
N VAL A 149 -7.72 8.85 -13.53
CA VAL A 149 -6.39 8.45 -13.98
C VAL A 149 -5.42 8.45 -12.81
N LEU A 150 -4.37 7.62 -12.89
CA LEU A 150 -3.28 7.60 -11.93
C LEU A 150 -2.32 8.77 -12.23
N PRO A 151 -2.10 9.74 -11.33
CA PRO A 151 -1.17 10.86 -11.48
C PRO A 151 0.26 10.42 -11.13
N PHE A 152 0.55 9.13 -11.22
CA PHE A 152 1.82 8.56 -10.82
C PHE A 152 2.56 8.13 -12.09
N ASP A 153 3.82 8.57 -12.22
CA ASP A 153 4.75 7.87 -13.10
C ASP A 153 5.33 6.71 -12.28
N LEU A 154 4.60 5.58 -12.28
CA LEU A 154 5.02 4.37 -11.59
C LEU A 154 5.94 3.59 -12.50
N HIS A 155 7.03 3.08 -11.93
CA HIS A 155 7.72 1.94 -12.49
C HIS A 155 6.79 0.72 -12.35
N VAL A 156 5.91 0.56 -13.33
CA VAL A 156 4.91 -0.52 -13.38
C VAL A 156 5.58 -1.90 -13.34
N GLU A 157 6.81 -1.99 -13.80
CA GLU A 157 7.66 -3.17 -13.71
C GLU A 157 8.05 -3.52 -12.27
N CYS A 158 8.00 -2.58 -11.31
CA CYS A 158 8.24 -2.85 -9.90
C CYS A 158 6.98 -3.31 -9.14
N LEU A 159 5.78 -3.04 -9.68
CA LEU A 159 4.52 -3.34 -9.00
C LEU A 159 4.29 -4.84 -8.90
N VAL A 160 3.91 -5.27 -7.70
CA VAL A 160 3.57 -6.65 -7.35
C VAL A 160 2.08 -6.78 -7.04
N GLU A 161 1.52 -5.81 -6.31
CA GLU A 161 0.11 -5.81 -5.94
C GLU A 161 -0.51 -4.42 -6.10
N VAL A 162 -1.62 -4.35 -6.81
CA VAL A 162 -2.45 -3.15 -6.94
C VAL A 162 -3.86 -3.47 -6.45
N ASN A 163 -4.36 -2.68 -5.50
CA ASN A 163 -5.73 -2.71 -5.01
C ASN A 163 -6.31 -1.30 -5.04
N LEU A 164 -7.26 -1.08 -5.94
CA LEU A 164 -7.94 0.20 -6.14
C LEU A 164 -9.46 -0.01 -6.00
N ARG A 165 -9.89 -0.71 -4.95
CA ARG A 165 -11.31 -0.95 -4.68
C ARG A 165 -12.10 0.35 -4.55
N TYR A 166 -13.31 0.35 -5.09
CA TYR A 166 -14.22 1.50 -5.10
C TYR A 166 -13.64 2.74 -5.79
N SER A 167 -12.64 2.57 -6.66
CA SER A 167 -12.03 3.68 -7.38
C SER A 167 -12.91 4.19 -8.52
N ASN A 168 -12.78 5.49 -8.81
CA ASN A 168 -13.33 6.11 -10.01
C ASN A 168 -12.43 5.89 -11.25
N LEU A 169 -11.43 5.02 -11.14
CA LEU A 169 -10.36 4.92 -12.11
C LEU A 169 -10.86 4.32 -13.44
N GLU A 170 -10.73 5.08 -14.51
CA GLU A 170 -11.11 4.72 -15.86
C GLU A 170 -10.06 3.82 -16.51
N SER A 171 -8.79 4.24 -16.47
CA SER A 171 -7.62 3.50 -16.94
C SER A 171 -6.50 3.49 -15.89
N LEU A 172 -5.74 2.38 -15.79
CA LEU A 172 -4.56 2.32 -14.93
C LEU A 172 -3.29 2.80 -15.63
N TRP A 173 -3.17 2.54 -16.93
CA TRP A 173 -1.94 2.77 -17.68
C TRP A 173 -2.30 3.18 -19.10
N ASP A 174 -1.45 4.02 -19.66
CA ASP A 174 -1.50 4.36 -21.07
C ASP A 174 -0.67 3.33 -21.85
N GLY A 175 -1.24 2.77 -22.91
CA GLY A 175 -0.57 1.78 -23.76
C GLY A 175 -0.45 0.39 -23.11
N THR A 176 0.64 -0.32 -23.44
CA THR A 176 0.95 -1.68 -22.98
C THR A 176 2.08 -1.66 -21.95
N PRO A 177 1.78 -1.64 -20.64
CA PRO A 177 2.80 -1.66 -19.59
C PRO A 177 3.50 -3.02 -19.48
N ASP A 178 4.74 -3.01 -19.00
CA ASP A 178 5.49 -4.21 -18.64
C ASP A 178 5.14 -4.65 -17.20
N LEU A 179 4.19 -5.58 -17.07
CA LEU A 179 3.65 -6.03 -15.78
C LEU A 179 4.26 -7.35 -15.29
N ARG A 180 5.52 -7.66 -15.66
CA ARG A 180 6.17 -8.95 -15.37
C ARG A 180 6.18 -9.36 -13.89
N ASN A 181 6.14 -8.39 -12.97
CA ASN A 181 6.18 -8.64 -11.53
C ASN A 181 4.79 -8.58 -10.86
N LEU A 182 3.76 -8.14 -11.58
CA LEU A 182 2.42 -7.97 -11.04
C LEU A 182 1.77 -9.34 -10.80
N ARG A 183 1.37 -9.58 -9.55
CA ARG A 183 0.73 -10.83 -9.11
C ARG A 183 -0.72 -10.68 -8.74
N LYS A 184 -1.15 -9.45 -8.43
CA LYS A 184 -2.53 -9.16 -8.04
C LYS A 184 -2.95 -7.77 -8.51
N LEU A 185 -4.12 -7.71 -9.14
CA LEU A 185 -4.80 -6.49 -9.53
C LEU A 185 -6.27 -6.59 -9.09
N ASP A 186 -6.69 -5.71 -8.19
CA ASP A 186 -8.08 -5.58 -7.73
C ASP A 186 -8.59 -4.17 -8.09
N ARG A 187 -9.68 -4.11 -8.86
CA ARG A 187 -10.28 -2.89 -9.40
C ARG A 187 -11.77 -2.79 -9.12
N ASP A 188 -12.31 -3.56 -8.16
CA ASP A 188 -13.77 -3.72 -8.02
C ASP A 188 -14.52 -2.38 -8.13
N ARG A 189 -15.24 -2.24 -9.26
CA ARG A 189 -16.19 -1.17 -9.53
C ARG A 189 -17.54 -1.67 -9.08
N LEU A 190 -18.13 -1.05 -8.06
CA LEU A 190 -19.55 -1.25 -7.81
C LEU A 190 -20.35 -0.42 -8.82
N TYR A 191 -20.76 -1.03 -9.93
CA TYR A 191 -21.96 -0.61 -10.66
C TYR A 191 -23.04 -1.66 -10.39
N GLU A 192 -24.02 -1.31 -9.56
CA GLU A 192 -25.34 -1.93 -9.63
C GLU A 192 -26.40 -0.86 -9.92
N SER A 193 -26.61 -0.62 -11.22
CA SER A 193 -27.94 -0.46 -11.79
C SER A 193 -27.96 -1.04 -13.20
N GLY A 194 -28.04 -2.37 -13.26
CA GLY A 194 -28.44 -3.13 -14.45
C GLY A 194 -27.30 -3.57 -15.38
N GLY A 195 -26.81 -4.80 -15.16
CA GLY A 195 -26.03 -5.54 -16.15
C GLY A 195 -24.74 -6.12 -15.58
N ILE A 196 -24.71 -7.44 -15.46
CA ILE A 196 -23.57 -8.24 -14.98
C ILE A 196 -22.31 -7.90 -15.79
N VAL A 197 -21.23 -7.52 -15.09
CA VAL A 197 -19.86 -7.73 -15.59
C VAL A 197 -19.05 -8.37 -14.47
N HIS A 198 -18.78 -9.66 -14.62
CA HIS A 198 -17.82 -10.38 -13.80
C HIS A 198 -16.42 -9.80 -14.00
N GLY A 199 -15.84 -9.26 -12.93
CA GLY A 199 -14.44 -8.84 -12.86
C GLY A 199 -13.62 -9.67 -11.87
N ARG A 200 -13.80 -11.00 -11.81
CA ARG A 200 -12.81 -11.86 -11.13
C ARG A 200 -11.70 -12.18 -12.12
N LEU A 201 -10.55 -11.53 -11.96
CA LEU A 201 -9.28 -12.10 -12.42
C LEU A 201 -8.72 -12.98 -11.30
N HIS A 202 -9.22 -14.22 -11.23
CA HIS A 202 -8.42 -15.34 -10.74
C HIS A 202 -7.63 -15.86 -11.93
N GLU A 203 -6.48 -15.26 -12.22
CA GLU A 203 -5.44 -15.87 -13.06
C GLU A 203 -4.20 -14.96 -13.00
N ALA A 204 -3.27 -15.30 -12.10
CA ALA A 204 -1.86 -14.99 -12.30
C ALA A 204 -1.21 -16.31 -12.73
N ALA A 205 -0.84 -16.33 -14.00
CA ALA A 205 -0.45 -17.46 -14.84
C ALA A 205 0.45 -18.53 -14.18
N THR A 206 0.06 -19.78 -14.43
CA THR A 206 0.98 -20.90 -14.66
C THR A 206 1.65 -20.70 -16.01
N VAL A 207 2.96 -20.41 -16.05
CA VAL A 207 4.01 -20.98 -16.92
C VAL A 207 5.34 -20.78 -16.21
#